data_AF-A2HEW0-F1
#
_entry.id   AF-A2HEW0-F1
#
_cell.length_a   1.000
_cell.length_b   1.000
_cell.length_c   1.000
_cell.angle_alpha   90.00
_cell.angle_beta   90.00
_cell.angle_gamma   90.00
#
_symmetry.space_group_name_H-M   'P 1'
#
loop_
_entity.id
_entity.type
_entity.pdbx_description
1 polymer ?
#
loop_
_entity_poly.entity_id
_entity_poly.type
_entity_poly.pdbx_seq_one_letter_code
_entity_poly.pdbx_strand_id
1 'polypeptide(L)'
;MSSEVTRAENEYSKKTHTHSISEITDLQETLNSKSAVGHTHTIANITNLQETLNRKSAVGHTHSISEITDLNVSLEKKADKEYVASKLEKKADKTHTHTSFTTFTADDITLNTTLPSKGPTIPPATSLVDTLISNDNSIMHLRQELNVLKQILPNLIYPVGSLYVSMNSTRPETVLGFGT
;
A
#
# COMPACT_ATOMS: atom_id res chain seq x y z
N MET A 1 -122.66 -33.80 68.49
CA MET A 1 -121.39 -34.28 67.91
C MET A 1 -120.75 -33.17 67.07
N SER A 2 -120.08 -32.16 67.65
CA SER A 2 -119.55 -31.07 66.79
C SER A 2 -118.40 -30.21 67.36
N SER A 3 -117.76 -30.59 68.46
CA SER A 3 -116.60 -29.86 68.99
C SER A 3 -115.31 -30.70 69.03
N GLU A 4 -115.41 -32.02 69.17
CA GLU A 4 -114.26 -32.94 69.12
C GLU A 4 -113.74 -33.16 67.70
N VAL A 5 -114.64 -33.22 66.71
CA VAL A 5 -114.27 -33.42 65.29
C VAL A 5 -113.52 -32.20 64.75
N THR A 6 -113.91 -30.99 65.16
CA THR A 6 -113.31 -29.73 64.69
C THR A 6 -111.97 -29.42 65.38
N ARG A 7 -111.71 -29.98 66.57
CA ARG A 7 -110.40 -29.86 67.24
C ARG A 7 -109.37 -30.80 66.61
N ALA A 8 -109.78 -31.97 66.13
CA ALA A 8 -108.90 -32.92 65.46
C ALA A 8 -108.34 -32.39 64.12
N GLU A 9 -109.09 -31.56 63.40
CA GLU A 9 -108.64 -31.07 62.08
C GLU A 9 -107.60 -29.93 62.18
N ASN A 10 -107.63 -29.13 63.24
CA ASN A 10 -106.77 -27.93 63.34
C ASN A 10 -105.50 -28.12 64.20
N GLU A 11 -105.39 -29.23 64.95
CA GLU A 11 -104.21 -29.52 65.79
C GLU A 11 -103.25 -30.54 65.14
N TYR A 12 -103.70 -31.27 64.13
CA TYR A 12 -102.89 -32.28 63.44
C TYR A 12 -102.24 -31.80 62.13
N SER A 13 -102.61 -30.62 61.63
CA SER A 13 -102.35 -30.26 60.22
C SER A 13 -101.12 -29.39 59.94
N LYS A 14 -100.17 -29.26 60.87
CA LYS A 14 -98.82 -28.78 60.50
C LYS A 14 -97.71 -29.13 61.48
N LYS A 15 -97.54 -30.42 61.77
CA LYS A 15 -96.26 -30.90 62.33
C LYS A 15 -95.21 -30.82 61.22
N THR A 16 -94.46 -29.72 61.17
CA THR A 16 -93.29 -29.61 60.31
C THR A 16 -92.31 -30.68 60.74
N HIS A 17 -92.09 -31.68 59.90
CA HIS A 17 -91.02 -32.63 60.09
C HIS A 17 -89.92 -32.31 59.09
N THR A 18 -88.68 -32.44 59.56
CA THR A 18 -87.48 -32.23 58.78
C THR A 18 -86.72 -33.53 58.74
N HIS A 19 -86.20 -33.86 57.56
CA HIS A 19 -85.34 -35.01 57.40
C HIS A 19 -83.87 -34.59 57.34
N SER A 20 -83.02 -35.30 58.10
CA SER A 20 -81.57 -35.13 58.03
C SER A 20 -80.99 -36.05 56.97
N ILE A 21 -79.94 -35.61 56.27
CA ILE A 21 -79.31 -36.41 55.21
C ILE A 21 -78.83 -37.80 55.70
N SER A 22 -78.52 -37.94 56.99
CA SER A 22 -78.14 -39.18 57.65
C SER A 22 -79.27 -40.21 57.72
N GLU A 23 -80.53 -39.82 57.47
CA GLU A 23 -81.69 -40.72 57.47
C GLU A 23 -81.80 -41.53 56.17
N ILE A 24 -81.04 -41.16 55.13
CA ILE A 24 -80.90 -41.95 53.92
C ILE A 24 -79.50 -42.54 53.92
N THR A 25 -79.43 -43.85 54.14
CA THR A 25 -78.19 -44.63 54.08
C THR A 25 -77.43 -44.31 52.78
N ASP A 26 -76.13 -44.05 52.90
CA ASP A 26 -75.19 -43.78 51.80
C ASP A 26 -75.43 -42.51 50.97
N LEU A 27 -76.43 -41.68 51.29
CA LEU A 27 -76.71 -40.46 50.53
C LEU A 27 -75.57 -39.44 50.61
N GLN A 28 -74.97 -39.27 51.80
CA GLN A 28 -73.85 -38.36 52.00
C GLN A 28 -72.61 -38.80 51.20
N GLU A 29 -72.30 -40.10 51.18
CA GLU A 29 -71.17 -40.66 50.42
C GLU A 29 -71.42 -40.56 48.91
N THR A 30 -72.64 -40.85 48.47
CA THR A 30 -73.07 -40.71 47.07
C THR A 30 -72.92 -39.26 46.58
N LEU A 31 -73.32 -38.28 47.40
CA LEU A 31 -73.16 -36.86 47.07
C LEU A 31 -71.70 -36.41 47.10
N ASN A 32 -70.92 -36.87 48.08
CA ASN A 32 -69.49 -36.55 48.15
C ASN A 32 -68.70 -37.12 46.96
N SER A 33 -69.17 -38.23 46.38
CA SER A 33 -68.57 -38.87 45.20
C SER A 33 -68.94 -38.19 43.88
N LYS A 34 -69.93 -37.28 43.87
CA LYS A 34 -70.52 -36.69 42.66
C LYS A 34 -69.72 -35.54 42.02
N SER A 35 -68.43 -35.42 42.30
CA SER A 35 -67.53 -34.40 41.73
C SER A 35 -67.47 -33.09 42.52
N ALA A 36 -66.54 -33.04 43.47
CA ALA A 36 -65.96 -31.78 43.94
C ALA A 36 -64.48 -31.88 44.37
N VAL A 37 -63.94 -33.08 44.63
CA VAL A 37 -62.61 -33.19 45.28
C VAL A 37 -61.47 -33.57 44.31
N GLY A 38 -61.72 -33.95 43.05
CA GLY A 38 -60.62 -34.49 42.23
C GLY A 38 -60.84 -34.67 40.73
N HIS A 39 -61.67 -33.86 40.06
CA HIS A 39 -61.67 -33.92 38.60
C HIS A 39 -60.59 -32.99 38.03
N THR A 40 -59.76 -33.52 37.13
CA THR A 40 -58.70 -32.79 36.43
C THR A 40 -58.85 -32.97 34.92
N HIS A 41 -58.56 -31.92 34.15
CA HIS A 41 -58.46 -32.01 32.70
C HIS A 41 -56.98 -31.98 32.26
N THR A 42 -56.58 -32.94 31.46
CA THR A 42 -55.27 -32.94 30.78
C THR A 42 -55.43 -32.40 29.36
N ILE A 43 -54.32 -32.01 28.70
CA ILE A 43 -54.33 -31.58 27.28
C ILE A 43 -55.01 -32.62 26.38
N ALA A 44 -54.89 -33.92 26.69
CA ALA A 44 -55.54 -34.99 25.94
C ALA A 44 -57.08 -34.94 26.00
N ASN A 45 -57.66 -34.21 26.94
CA ASN A 45 -59.12 -34.02 27.02
C ASN A 45 -59.66 -32.98 26.03
N ILE A 46 -58.79 -32.22 25.36
CA ILE A 46 -59.19 -31.26 24.34
C ILE A 46 -58.69 -31.78 22.99
N THR A 47 -59.62 -32.29 22.20
CA THR A 47 -59.37 -32.80 20.84
C THR A 47 -58.56 -31.77 20.04
N ASN A 48 -57.44 -32.22 19.46
CA ASN A 48 -56.55 -31.44 18.60
C ASN A 48 -55.80 -30.26 19.26
N LEU A 49 -55.83 -30.09 20.60
CA LEU A 49 -55.10 -28.99 21.26
C LEU A 49 -53.59 -29.12 21.10
N GLN A 50 -53.03 -30.32 21.30
CA GLN A 50 -51.59 -30.55 21.14
C GLN A 50 -51.12 -30.26 19.72
N GLU A 51 -51.88 -30.68 18.72
CA GLU A 51 -51.58 -30.44 17.31
C GLU A 51 -51.67 -28.95 16.97
N THR A 52 -52.68 -28.24 17.50
CA THR A 52 -52.85 -26.79 17.34
C THR A 52 -51.68 -26.01 17.95
N LEU A 53 -51.22 -26.40 19.14
CA LEU A 53 -50.07 -25.78 19.81
C LEU A 53 -48.75 -26.06 19.07
N ASN A 54 -48.56 -27.29 18.61
CA ASN A 54 -47.38 -27.66 17.81
C ASN A 54 -47.33 -26.86 16.49
N ARG A 55 -48.48 -26.54 15.90
CA ARG A 55 -48.59 -25.69 14.70
C ARG A 55 -48.29 -24.21 14.93
N LYS A 56 -48.36 -23.73 16.18
CA LYS A 56 -47.96 -22.35 16.52
C LYS A 56 -46.45 -22.10 16.43
N SER A 57 -45.66 -23.17 16.21
CA SER A 57 -44.26 -23.21 15.74
C SER A 57 -43.31 -22.13 16.26
N ALA A 58 -42.38 -22.57 17.11
CA ALA A 58 -41.04 -21.99 17.25
C ALA A 58 -39.96 -22.80 16.47
N VAL A 59 -40.33 -23.88 15.77
CA VAL A 59 -39.37 -24.89 15.25
C VAL A 59 -39.07 -24.72 13.74
N GLY A 60 -39.72 -23.78 13.06
CA GLY A 60 -39.51 -23.59 11.62
C GLY A 60 -39.83 -22.20 11.08
N HIS A 61 -39.79 -21.16 11.91
CA HIS A 61 -39.92 -19.81 11.37
C HIS A 61 -38.55 -19.36 10.83
N THR A 62 -38.57 -18.80 9.62
CA THR A 62 -37.40 -18.22 8.97
C THR A 62 -37.73 -16.79 8.59
N HIS A 63 -36.74 -15.91 8.65
CA HIS A 63 -36.89 -14.54 8.18
C HIS A 63 -36.36 -14.41 6.76
N SER A 64 -37.14 -13.79 5.89
CA SER A 64 -36.69 -13.43 4.54
C SER A 64 -35.99 -12.09 4.55
N ILE A 65 -35.05 -11.86 3.62
CA ILE A 65 -34.34 -10.58 3.50
C ILE A 65 -35.29 -9.39 3.33
N SER A 66 -36.47 -9.62 2.71
CA SER A 66 -37.53 -8.62 2.55
C SER A 66 -38.11 -8.10 3.87
N GLU A 67 -37.92 -8.83 4.97
CA GLU A 67 -38.39 -8.44 6.31
C GLU A 67 -37.38 -7.54 7.04
N ILE A 68 -36.18 -7.37 6.49
CA ILE A 68 -35.17 -6.47 7.03
C ILE A 68 -35.34 -5.09 6.37
N THR A 69 -36.01 -4.18 7.08
CA THR A 69 -36.08 -2.77 6.68
C THR A 69 -34.68 -2.17 6.59
N ASP A 70 -34.46 -1.29 5.61
CA ASP A 70 -33.21 -0.55 5.38
C ASP A 70 -31.96 -1.37 5.01
N LEU A 71 -32.09 -2.68 4.75
CA LEU A 71 -30.97 -3.47 4.25
C LEU A 71 -30.47 -2.92 2.91
N ASN A 72 -31.40 -2.60 2.00
CA ASN A 72 -31.05 -2.05 0.69
C ASN A 72 -30.35 -0.69 0.81
N VAL A 73 -30.87 0.20 1.66
CA VAL A 73 -30.26 1.51 1.97
C VAL A 73 -28.85 1.37 2.55
N SER A 74 -28.63 0.39 3.43
CA SER A 74 -27.31 0.14 4.02
C SER A 74 -26.30 -0.42 3.03
N LEU A 75 -26.74 -1.30 2.12
CA LEU A 75 -25.90 -1.85 1.06
C LEU A 75 -25.53 -0.79 0.02
N GLU A 76 -26.49 0.04 -0.40
CA GLU A 76 -26.25 1.16 -1.30
C GLU A 76 -25.22 2.13 -0.72
N LYS A 77 -25.32 2.50 0.56
CA LYS A 77 -24.31 3.34 1.23
C LYS A 77 -22.89 2.75 1.23
N LYS A 78 -22.74 1.43 1.26
CA LYS A 78 -21.43 0.75 1.20
C LYS A 78 -20.89 0.65 -0.23
N ALA A 79 -21.76 0.53 -1.22
CA ALA A 79 -21.41 0.49 -2.63
C ALA A 79 -21.23 1.89 -3.25
N ASP A 80 -21.70 2.93 -2.55
CA ASP A 80 -21.64 4.30 -3.02
C ASP A 80 -20.19 4.76 -3.27
N LYS A 81 -19.94 5.26 -4.50
CA LYS A 81 -18.61 5.73 -4.93
C LYS A 81 -18.09 6.89 -4.09
N GLU A 82 -18.97 7.77 -3.63
CA GLU A 82 -18.66 8.89 -2.76
C GLU A 82 -18.27 8.40 -1.36
N TYR A 83 -19.00 7.42 -0.81
CA TYR A 83 -18.62 6.78 0.45
C TYR A 83 -17.24 6.12 0.37
N VAL A 84 -16.99 5.33 -0.69
CA VAL A 84 -15.70 4.66 -0.91
C VAL A 84 -14.58 5.69 -1.08
N ALA A 85 -14.80 6.75 -1.86
CA ALA A 85 -13.84 7.84 -2.05
C ALA A 85 -13.50 8.53 -0.72
N SER A 86 -14.51 8.87 0.09
CA SER A 86 -14.31 9.52 1.40
C SER A 86 -13.50 8.67 2.38
N LYS A 87 -13.62 7.33 2.31
CA LYS A 87 -12.85 6.40 3.13
C LYS A 87 -11.42 6.22 2.64
N LEU A 88 -11.23 6.17 1.31
CA LEU A 88 -9.89 6.12 0.70
C LEU A 88 -9.09 7.39 0.97
N GLU A 89 -9.74 8.54 0.94
CA GLU A 89 -9.11 9.83 1.26
C GLU A 89 -8.54 9.87 2.68
N LYS A 90 -9.14 9.14 3.64
CA LYS A 90 -8.63 9.01 5.01
C LYS A 90 -7.52 7.98 5.18
N LYS A 91 -7.28 7.11 4.20
CA LYS A 91 -6.25 6.07 4.26
C LYS A 91 -4.89 6.53 3.71
N ALA A 92 -4.88 7.49 2.79
CA ALA A 92 -3.66 8.02 2.22
C ALA A 92 -3.29 9.35 2.90
N ASP A 93 -2.07 9.45 3.42
CA ASP A 93 -1.49 10.76 3.74
C ASP A 93 -1.16 11.47 2.41
N LYS A 94 -2.09 12.31 1.94
CA LYS A 94 -1.91 13.12 0.72
C LYS A 94 -0.96 14.31 0.94
N THR A 95 -0.54 14.55 2.18
CA THR A 95 0.31 15.68 2.57
C THR A 95 1.77 15.29 2.82
N HIS A 96 2.07 14.00 2.82
CA HIS A 96 3.43 13.52 2.79
C HIS A 96 4.13 14.03 1.53
N THR A 97 5.21 14.77 1.73
CA THR A 97 6.11 15.25 0.67
C THR A 97 7.52 14.78 0.98
N HIS A 98 8.24 14.33 -0.05
CA HIS A 98 9.68 14.17 0.03
C HIS A 98 10.30 15.51 -0.36
N THR A 99 11.07 16.12 0.53
CA THR A 99 12.01 17.15 0.12
C THR A 99 13.14 16.44 -0.61
N SER A 100 13.12 16.45 -1.95
CA SER A 100 14.28 16.05 -2.73
C SER A 100 15.48 16.84 -2.21
N PHE A 101 16.63 16.17 -2.03
CA PHE A 101 17.87 16.85 -1.66
C PHE A 101 18.14 17.95 -2.70
N THR A 102 18.11 19.20 -2.29
CA THR A 102 18.32 20.36 -3.17
C THR A 102 19.81 20.63 -3.39
N THR A 103 20.68 20.09 -2.55
CA THR A 103 22.13 20.23 -2.63
C THR A 103 22.81 19.03 -1.98
N PHE A 104 23.81 18.46 -2.64
CA PHE A 104 24.80 17.56 -2.04
C PHE A 104 26.10 18.34 -1.89
N THR A 105 26.69 18.31 -0.69
CA THR A 105 28.05 18.79 -0.45
C THR A 105 29.04 17.65 -0.68
N ALA A 106 30.33 17.98 -0.87
CA ALA A 106 31.38 16.96 -0.95
C ALA A 106 31.45 16.11 0.33
N ASP A 107 31.04 16.67 1.46
CA ASP A 107 31.02 15.99 2.77
C ASP A 107 29.89 14.95 2.88
N ASP A 108 28.83 15.09 2.07
CA ASP A 108 27.73 14.11 2.00
C ASP A 108 28.11 12.84 1.22
N ILE A 109 29.27 12.84 0.55
CA ILE A 109 29.75 11.73 -0.28
C ILE A 109 30.80 10.94 0.50
N THR A 110 30.41 9.81 1.07
CA THR A 110 31.39 8.84 1.61
C THR A 110 31.98 8.02 0.46
N LEU A 111 33.27 8.20 0.18
CA LEU A 111 33.98 7.37 -0.79
C LEU A 111 34.38 6.04 -0.13
N ASN A 112 34.13 4.93 -0.81
CA ASN A 112 34.61 3.61 -0.37
C ASN A 112 36.12 3.41 -0.60
N THR A 113 36.80 4.45 -1.09
CA THR A 113 38.21 4.44 -1.46
C THR A 113 38.82 5.81 -1.19
N THR A 114 40.10 5.84 -0.89
CA THR A 114 40.86 7.07 -0.70
C THR A 114 41.12 7.72 -2.06
N LEU A 115 40.84 9.02 -2.21
CA LEU A 115 41.26 9.77 -3.38
C LEU A 115 42.81 9.80 -3.46
N PRO A 116 43.41 9.72 -4.66
CA PRO A 116 44.84 9.87 -4.80
C PRO A 116 45.25 11.26 -4.31
N SER A 117 46.31 11.33 -3.49
CA SER A 117 46.83 12.59 -2.91
C SER A 117 47.48 13.52 -3.95
N LYS A 118 47.54 13.10 -5.21
CA LYS A 118 47.99 13.89 -6.35
C LYS A 118 46.91 13.84 -7.43
N GLY A 119 46.64 15.00 -8.04
CA GLY A 119 45.79 15.09 -9.22
C GLY A 119 46.30 14.17 -10.34
N PRO A 120 45.48 13.91 -11.38
CA PRO A 120 45.87 13.08 -12.50
C PRO A 120 47.27 13.50 -12.98
N THR A 121 48.21 12.56 -12.96
CA THR A 121 49.52 12.80 -13.59
C THR A 121 49.22 12.91 -15.07
N ILE A 122 49.05 14.15 -15.55
CA ILE A 122 49.05 14.42 -16.99
C ILE A 122 50.39 13.82 -17.45
N PRO A 123 50.40 12.76 -18.29
CA PRO A 123 51.66 12.32 -18.89
C PRO A 123 52.28 13.58 -19.47
N PRO A 124 53.58 13.86 -19.28
CA PRO A 124 54.16 15.09 -19.82
C PRO A 124 53.72 15.14 -21.26
N ALA A 125 52.79 16.03 -21.57
CA ALA A 125 52.43 16.27 -22.94
C ALA A 125 53.78 16.63 -23.51
N THR A 126 54.29 15.89 -24.50
CA THR A 126 55.28 16.48 -25.38
C THR A 126 54.52 17.64 -25.99
N SER A 127 54.59 18.76 -25.30
CA SER A 127 53.69 19.87 -25.48
C SER A 127 53.95 20.36 -26.89
N LEU A 128 52.98 21.05 -27.50
CA LEU A 128 53.31 21.82 -28.69
C LEU A 128 54.56 22.68 -28.43
N VAL A 129 54.75 23.14 -27.19
CA VAL A 129 55.97 23.81 -26.70
C VAL A 129 57.24 22.95 -26.86
N ASP A 130 57.24 21.69 -26.43
CA ASP A 130 58.42 20.82 -26.53
C ASP A 130 58.77 20.50 -27.99
N THR A 131 57.74 20.36 -28.83
CA THR A 131 57.92 20.16 -30.28
C THR A 131 58.50 21.40 -30.93
N LEU A 132 58.02 22.60 -30.54
CA LEU A 132 58.57 23.87 -31.01
C LEU A 132 60.04 24.04 -30.59
N ILE A 133 60.39 23.75 -29.33
CA ILE A 133 61.76 23.81 -28.83
C ILE A 133 62.68 22.85 -29.59
N SER A 134 62.23 21.61 -29.83
CA SER A 134 62.99 20.63 -30.61
C SER A 134 63.23 21.09 -32.05
N ASN A 135 62.22 21.71 -32.66
CA ASN A 135 62.32 22.25 -34.01
C ASN A 135 63.30 23.43 -34.06
N ASP A 136 63.27 24.33 -33.08
CA ASP A 136 64.21 25.46 -32.99
C ASP A 136 65.67 24.99 -32.91
N ASN A 137 65.95 23.97 -32.08
CA ASN A 137 67.27 23.37 -31.97
C ASN A 137 67.73 22.74 -33.30
N SER A 138 66.83 22.04 -33.99
CA SER A 138 67.11 21.42 -35.29
C SER A 138 67.45 22.48 -36.35
N ILE A 139 66.72 23.60 -36.36
CA ILE A 139 66.98 24.73 -37.26
C ILE A 139 68.34 25.37 -36.96
N MET A 140 68.70 25.55 -35.68
CA MET A 140 70.02 26.05 -35.32
C MET A 140 71.15 25.14 -35.80
N HIS A 141 70.98 23.83 -35.63
CA HIS A 141 71.98 22.85 -36.05
C HIS A 141 72.20 22.87 -37.57
N LEU A 142 71.11 22.87 -38.35
CA LEU A 142 71.18 22.96 -39.81
C LEU A 142 71.86 24.26 -40.29
N ARG A 143 71.62 25.39 -39.60
CA ARG A 143 72.31 26.65 -39.89
C ARG A 143 73.80 26.56 -39.65
N GLN A 144 74.22 25.86 -38.59
CA GLN A 144 75.63 25.65 -38.27
C GLN A 144 76.32 24.80 -39.34
N GLU A 145 75.72 23.65 -39.71
CA GLU A 145 76.25 22.77 -40.75
C GLU A 145 76.37 23.49 -42.10
N LEU A 146 75.35 24.28 -42.48
CA LEU A 146 75.38 25.07 -43.71
C LEU A 146 76.52 26.12 -43.68
N ASN A 147 76.79 26.74 -42.53
CA ASN A 147 77.87 27.71 -42.40
C ASN A 147 79.25 27.06 -42.54
N VAL A 148 79.42 25.87 -41.96
CA VAL A 148 80.64 25.07 -42.14
C VAL A 148 80.81 24.68 -43.61
N LEU A 149 79.75 24.21 -44.26
CA LEU A 149 79.81 23.82 -45.67
C LEU A 149 80.17 25.00 -46.58
N LYS A 150 79.63 26.19 -46.32
CA LYS A 150 79.99 27.43 -47.04
C LYS A 150 81.48 27.78 -46.91
N GLN A 151 82.11 27.47 -45.79
CA GLN A 151 83.54 27.74 -45.58
C GLN A 151 84.43 26.68 -46.25
N ILE A 152 83.98 25.42 -46.29
CA ILE A 152 84.80 24.30 -46.80
C ILE A 152 84.70 24.15 -48.32
N LEU A 153 83.51 24.28 -48.91
CA LEU A 153 83.29 24.05 -50.35
C LEU A 153 84.23 24.86 -51.26
N PRO A 154 84.49 26.15 -51.02
CA PRO A 154 85.40 26.93 -51.85
C PRO A 154 86.81 26.33 -51.92
N ASN A 155 87.36 25.90 -50.77
CA ASN A 155 88.69 25.30 -50.68
C ASN A 155 88.73 23.88 -51.28
N LEU A 156 87.60 23.17 -51.29
CA LEU A 156 87.50 21.84 -51.89
C LEU A 156 87.46 21.90 -53.42
N ILE A 157 86.71 22.87 -53.98
CA ILE A 157 86.56 23.04 -55.43
C ILE A 157 87.78 23.74 -56.03
N TYR A 158 88.36 24.71 -55.32
CA TYR A 158 89.55 25.45 -55.73
C TYR A 158 90.58 25.48 -54.60
N PRO A 159 91.34 24.39 -54.40
CA PRO A 159 92.46 24.39 -53.44
C PRO A 159 93.54 25.42 -53.84
N VAL A 160 94.37 25.81 -52.87
CA VAL A 160 95.45 26.78 -53.10
C VAL A 160 96.36 26.30 -54.22
N GLY A 161 96.55 27.15 -55.24
CA GLY A 161 97.32 26.83 -56.44
C GLY A 161 96.51 26.30 -57.63
N SER A 162 95.18 26.16 -57.50
CA SER A 162 94.30 25.85 -58.63
C SER A 162 94.29 26.96 -59.68
N LEU A 163 94.32 26.56 -60.96
CA LEU A 163 94.17 27.47 -62.09
C LEU A 163 92.69 27.79 -62.32
N TYR A 164 92.32 29.07 -62.22
CA TYR A 164 91.00 29.58 -62.61
C TYR A 164 91.08 30.23 -63.99
N VAL A 165 90.27 29.77 -64.94
CA VAL A 165 90.22 30.32 -66.31
C VAL A 165 88.81 30.84 -66.58
N SER A 166 88.69 32.12 -66.92
CA SER A 166 87.42 32.77 -67.27
C SER A 166 87.57 33.74 -68.43
N MET A 167 86.50 33.95 -69.20
CA MET A 167 86.40 35.06 -70.17
C MET A 167 86.03 36.41 -69.51
N ASN A 168 85.77 36.41 -68.20
CA ASN A 168 85.55 37.63 -67.42
C ASN A 168 86.92 38.23 -67.06
N SER A 169 87.11 39.52 -67.37
CA SER A 169 88.35 40.26 -67.10
C SER A 169 88.45 40.77 -65.66
N THR A 170 87.45 40.51 -64.81
CA THR A 170 87.43 40.92 -63.40
C THR A 170 88.18 39.90 -62.53
N ARG A 171 88.87 40.38 -61.49
CA ARG A 171 89.61 39.53 -60.53
C ARG A 171 88.71 38.42 -59.96
N PRO A 172 89.11 37.13 -59.98
CA PRO A 172 88.22 35.99 -59.64
C PRO A 172 87.53 36.10 -58.28
N GLU A 173 88.22 36.60 -57.26
CA GLU A 173 87.71 36.77 -55.90
C GLU A 173 86.54 37.76 -55.81
N THR A 174 86.48 38.74 -56.73
CA THR A 174 85.35 39.68 -56.79
C THR A 174 84.09 39.07 -57.40
N VAL A 175 84.26 38.02 -58.23
CA VAL A 175 83.16 37.31 -58.89
C VAL A 175 82.69 36.14 -58.04
N LEU A 176 83.64 35.40 -57.46
CA LEU A 176 83.39 34.19 -56.67
C LEU A 176 83.04 34.52 -55.21
N GLY A 177 83.45 35.68 -54.69
CA GLY A 177 83.20 36.10 -53.31
C GLY A 177 84.07 35.39 -52.26
N PHE A 178 85.13 34.70 -52.69
CA PHE A 178 86.12 34.01 -51.84
C PHE A 178 87.48 33.95 -52.55
N GLY A 179 88.55 33.63 -51.81
CA GLY A 179 89.93 33.58 -52.33
C GLY A 179 90.68 34.90 -52.12
N THR A 180 91.98 34.91 -52.47
CA THR A 180 92.91 36.05 -52.34
C THR A 180 93.71 36.27 -53.60
#